data_AF-A0A086TJM8-F1
#
_entry.id   AF-A0A086TJM8-F1
#
_cell.length_a   1.000
_cell.length_b   1.000
_cell.length_c   1.000
_cell.angle_alpha   90.00
_cell.angle_beta   90.00
_cell.angle_gamma   90.00
#
_symmetry.space_group_name_H-M   'P 1'
#
loop_
_entity.id
_entity.type
_entity.pdbx_description
1 polymer ?
#
loop_
_entity_poly.entity_id
_entity_poly.type
_entity_poly.pdbx_seq_one_letter_code
_entity_poly.pdbx_strand_id
1 'polypeptide(L)'
;MDIYLHVTSEPIIEDCTDMRFAPYGQVLPSEQLDRLFEVAQLDQTKNFYDHVKDFNWLRQQQSPNWRVLDATEVKPDLAQRVLSKDQ
;
A
#
# COMPACT_ATOMS: atom_id res chain seq x y z
N MET A 1 0.81 -11.19 -2.91
CA MET A 1 0.69 -10.58 -1.55
C MET A 1 -0.14 -9.30 -1.65
N ASP A 2 -1.03 -9.03 -0.70
CA ASP A 2 -1.79 -7.78 -0.65
C ASP A 2 -1.05 -6.79 0.26
N ILE A 3 -0.74 -5.60 -0.25
CA ILE A 3 -0.04 -4.53 0.46
C ILE A 3 -0.95 -3.30 0.50
N TYR A 4 -1.31 -2.88 1.71
CA TYR A 4 -2.03 -1.63 1.94
C TYR A 4 -1.02 -0.58 2.38
N LEU A 5 -0.80 0.46 1.58
CA LEU A 5 0.34 1.36 1.70
C LEU A 5 -0.06 2.84 1.57
N HIS A 6 0.55 3.68 2.41
CA HIS A 6 0.69 5.11 2.16
C HIS A 6 2.17 5.42 2.07
N VAL A 7 2.60 6.05 0.98
CA VAL A 7 4.02 6.25 0.70
C VAL A 7 4.25 7.55 -0.06
N THR A 8 5.20 8.36 0.39
CA THR A 8 5.50 9.69 -0.17
C THR A 8 6.59 9.66 -1.25
N SER A 9 7.10 8.47 -1.57
CA SER A 9 8.02 8.16 -2.68
C SER A 9 7.56 6.90 -3.42
N GLU A 10 8.10 6.64 -4.61
CA GLU A 10 7.79 5.43 -5.38
C GLU A 10 8.30 4.17 -4.65
N PRO A 11 7.45 3.16 -4.38
CA PRO A 11 7.88 1.87 -3.84
C PRO A 11 8.79 1.13 -4.81
N ILE A 12 9.72 0.33 -4.28
CA ILE A 12 10.58 -0.54 -5.08
C ILE A 12 10.34 -1.99 -4.65
N ILE A 13 10.17 -2.89 -5.62
CA ILE A 13 10.17 -4.35 -5.43
C ILE A 13 11.32 -4.98 -6.21
N GLU A 14 11.81 -6.12 -5.74
CA GLU A 14 12.87 -6.91 -6.36
C GLU A 14 12.55 -8.39 -6.11
N ASP A 15 12.71 -9.25 -7.11
CA ASP A 15 12.43 -10.70 -7.03
C ASP A 15 11.07 -11.08 -6.42
N CYS A 16 10.04 -10.29 -6.72
CA CYS A 16 8.66 -10.49 -6.27
C CYS A 16 7.74 -10.95 -7.41
N THR A 17 6.62 -11.60 -7.06
CA THR A 17 5.55 -11.97 -8.00
C THR A 17 4.17 -11.84 -7.34
N ASP A 18 3.12 -11.64 -8.15
CA ASP A 18 1.72 -11.50 -7.71
C ASP A 18 1.51 -10.50 -6.55
N MET A 19 2.18 -9.35 -6.63
CA MET A 19 2.03 -8.27 -5.65
C MET A 19 0.82 -7.40 -5.99
N ARG A 20 0.03 -7.01 -4.98
CA ARG A 20 -1.18 -6.20 -5.17
C ARG A 20 -1.17 -5.05 -4.19
N PHE A 21 -1.22 -3.82 -4.70
CA PHE A 21 -1.12 -2.61 -3.89
C PHE A 21 -2.45 -1.89 -3.78
N ALA A 22 -2.78 -1.43 -2.58
CA ALA A 22 -3.96 -0.64 -2.26
C ALA A 22 -3.59 0.53 -1.33
N PRO A 23 -4.35 1.63 -1.31
CA PRO A 23 -4.08 2.71 -0.38
C PRO A 23 -4.40 2.28 1.06
N TYR A 24 -3.51 2.60 2.00
CA TYR A 24 -3.65 2.21 3.42
C TYR A 24 -4.95 2.71 4.08
N GLY A 25 -5.44 3.88 3.66
CA GLY A 25 -6.71 4.44 4.16
C GLY A 25 -7.96 3.62 3.84
N GLN A 26 -7.89 2.59 3.00
CA GLN A 26 -9.03 1.69 2.76
C GLN A 26 -9.28 0.68 3.88
N VAL A 27 -8.30 0.43 4.76
CA VAL A 27 -8.40 -0.58 5.83
C VAL A 27 -8.43 0.02 7.24
N LEU A 28 -8.23 1.33 7.37
CA LEU A 28 -8.21 2.03 8.66
C LEU A 28 -9.26 3.15 8.71
N PRO A 29 -9.96 3.34 9.84
CA PRO A 29 -10.82 4.50 10.05
C PRO A 29 -10.03 5.80 9.94
N SER A 30 -10.65 6.84 9.35
CA SER A 30 -10.00 8.13 9.10
C SER A 30 -9.42 8.79 10.36
N GLU A 31 -10.12 8.73 11.49
CA GLU A 31 -9.66 9.33 12.75
C GLU A 31 -8.35 8.72 13.27
N GLN A 32 -8.13 7.42 13.04
CA GLN A 32 -6.88 6.75 13.43
C GLN A 32 -5.76 7.10 12.46
N LEU A 33 -6.10 7.19 11.17
CA LEU A 33 -5.16 7.51 10.11
C LEU A 33 -4.59 8.94 10.26
N ASP A 34 -5.43 9.92 10.61
CA ASP A 34 -5.00 11.31 10.81
C ASP A 34 -3.92 11.43 11.90
N ARG A 35 -4.13 10.73 13.04
CA ARG A 35 -3.15 10.69 14.14
C ARG A 35 -1.83 10.04 13.71
N LEU A 36 -1.90 8.95 12.93
CA LEU A 36 -0.69 8.29 12.42
C LEU A 36 0.11 9.22 11.51
N PHE A 37 -0.56 9.99 10.65
CA PHE A 37 0.12 10.95 9.79
C PHE A 37 0.74 12.11 10.56
N GLU A 38 0.06 12.63 11.59
CA GLU A 38 0.60 13.68 12.46
C GLU A 38 1.88 13.22 13.16
N VAL A 39 1.85 12.02 13.78
CA VAL A 39 3.02 11.46 14.49
C VAL A 39 4.16 11.13 13.53
N ALA A 40 3.85 10.57 12.36
CA ALA A 40 4.85 10.18 11.36
C ALA A 40 5.40 11.35 10.53
N GLN A 41 4.80 12.55 10.63
CA GLN A 41 5.12 13.72 9.81
C GLN A 41 5.08 13.43 8.30
N LEU A 42 4.12 12.60 7.88
CA LEU A 42 3.92 12.25 6.48
C LEU A 42 2.95 13.22 5.81
N ASP A 43 3.28 13.61 4.58
CA ASP A 43 2.40 14.40 3.72
C ASP A 43 1.23 13.53 3.24
N GLN A 44 0.03 13.82 3.74
CA GLN A 44 -1.19 13.09 3.41
C GLN A 44 -1.61 13.28 1.95
N THR A 45 -1.16 14.36 1.31
CA THR A 45 -1.51 14.70 -0.08
C THR A 45 -0.69 13.90 -1.09
N LYS A 46 0.39 13.24 -0.66
CA LYS A 46 1.28 12.44 -1.50
C LYS A 46 1.15 10.97 -1.17
N ASN A 47 0.63 10.20 -2.12
CA ASN A 47 0.55 8.75 -2.00
C ASN A 47 0.86 8.07 -3.34
N PHE A 48 2.00 7.38 -3.40
CA PHE A 48 2.52 6.70 -4.59
C PHE A 48 2.36 5.18 -4.55
N TYR A 49 1.36 4.67 -3.82
CA TYR A 49 1.11 3.23 -3.69
C TYR A 49 0.95 2.51 -5.04
N ASP A 50 0.54 3.23 -6.09
CA ASP A 50 0.32 2.77 -7.46
C ASP A 50 1.46 3.11 -8.43
N HIS A 51 2.60 3.62 -7.93
CA HIS A 51 3.79 3.95 -8.74
C HIS A 51 4.98 3.05 -8.39
N VAL A 52 4.75 1.73 -8.37
CA VAL A 52 5.76 0.76 -7.96
C VAL A 52 6.80 0.53 -9.05
N LYS A 53 8.08 0.64 -8.69
CA LYS A 53 9.21 0.26 -9.53
C LYS A 53 9.58 -1.20 -9.28
N ASP A 54 9.54 -1.99 -10.33
CA ASP A 54 10.09 -3.34 -10.29
C ASP A 54 11.54 -3.30 -10.79
N PHE A 55 12.48 -3.47 -9.86
CA PHE A 55 13.90 -3.30 -10.10
C PHE A 55 14.43 -4.24 -11.20
N ASN A 56 13.93 -5.48 -11.25
CA ASN A 56 14.35 -6.48 -12.22
C ASN A 56 13.57 -6.42 -13.55
N TRP A 57 12.65 -5.46 -13.69
CA TRP A 57 11.85 -5.27 -14.89
C TRP A 57 12.32 -4.07 -15.73
N LEU A 58 13.26 -4.32 -16.64
CA LEU A 58 13.87 -3.28 -17.47
C LEU A 58 13.08 -2.92 -18.74
N ARG A 59 11.84 -3.38 -18.87
CA ARG A 59 11.00 -3.13 -20.06
C ARG A 59 10.14 -1.89 -19.88
N GLN A 60 9.75 -1.25 -20.99
CA GLN A 60 8.86 -0.08 -20.96
C GLN A 60 7.42 -0.42 -20.59
N GLN A 61 6.97 -1.64 -20.88
CA GLN A 61 5.64 -2.10 -20.48
C GLN A 61 5.57 -2.26 -18.96
N GLN A 62 4.35 -2.19 -18.43
CA GLN A 62 4.06 -2.51 -17.03
C GLN A 62 4.64 -3.88 -16.63
N SER A 63 5.27 -3.94 -15.44
CA SER A 63 5.72 -5.22 -14.88
C SER A 63 4.51 -6.12 -14.58
N PRO A 64 4.56 -7.41 -14.95
CA PRO A 64 3.50 -8.36 -14.58
C PRO A 64 3.56 -8.77 -13.11
N ASN A 65 4.61 -8.39 -12.37
CA ASN A 65 4.84 -8.84 -11.00
C ASN A 65 4.00 -8.08 -9.96
N TRP A 66 3.39 -6.95 -10.36
CA TRP A 66 2.53 -6.19 -9.50
C TRP A 66 1.36 -5.53 -10.23
N ARG A 67 0.29 -5.28 -9.49
CA ARG A 67 -0.86 -4.49 -9.94
C ARG A 67 -1.48 -3.71 -8.78
N VAL A 68 -2.38 -2.80 -9.10
CA VAL A 68 -3.31 -2.25 -8.11
C VAL A 68 -4.35 -3.31 -7.75
N LEU A 69 -4.66 -3.41 -6.46
CA LEU A 69 -5.70 -4.29 -5.93
C LEU A 69 -7.08 -3.71 -6.30
N ASP A 70 -7.99 -4.54 -6.81
CA ASP A 70 -9.33 -4.07 -7.14
C ASP A 70 -10.13 -3.78 -5.88
N ALA A 71 -11.02 -2.78 -5.94
CA ALA A 71 -11.85 -2.39 -4.80
C ALA A 71 -12.71 -3.55 -4.25
N THR A 72 -13.09 -4.51 -5.10
CA THR A 72 -13.85 -5.71 -4.73
C THR A 72 -13.01 -6.76 -3.99
N GLU A 73 -11.69 -6.67 -4.07
CA GLU A 73 -10.74 -7.58 -3.40
C GLU A 73 -10.27 -7.04 -2.04
N VAL A 74 -10.56 -5.76 -1.74
CA VAL A 74 -10.20 -5.09 -0.50
C VAL A 74 -10.84 -5.78 0.71
N LYS A 75 -10.05 -5.95 1.77
CA LYS A 75 -10.47 -6.57 3.02
C LYS A 75 -10.59 -5.49 4.11
N PRO A 76 -11.75 -4.83 4.27
CA PRO A 76 -11.88 -3.65 5.13
C PRO A 76 -11.56 -3.92 6.61
N ASP A 77 -11.80 -5.14 7.09
CA ASP A 77 -11.56 -5.50 8.49
C ASP A 77 -10.11 -5.94 8.78
N LEU A 78 -9.22 -5.88 7.76
CA LEU A 78 -7.86 -6.39 7.88
C LEU A 78 -7.07 -5.65 8.97
N ALA A 79 -7.11 -4.31 9.01
CA ALA A 79 -6.32 -3.57 9.99
C ALA A 79 -6.79 -3.86 11.41
N GLN A 80 -8.10 -3.97 11.65
CA GLN A 80 -8.63 -4.35 12.96
C GLN A 80 -8.11 -5.71 13.41
N ARG A 81 -8.04 -6.68 12.49
CA ARG A 81 -7.50 -8.03 12.75
C ARG A 81 -5.99 -8.09 12.98
N VAL A 82 -5.24 -7.13 12.43
CA VAL A 82 -3.79 -7.04 12.64
C VAL A 82 -3.51 -6.33 13.96
N LEU A 83 -4.10 -5.16 14.18
CA LEU A 83 -3.87 -4.33 15.37
C LEU A 83 -4.37 -4.99 16.66
N SER A 84 -5.40 -5.84 16.58
CA SER A 84 -5.86 -6.62 17.74
C SER A 84 -4.92 -7.75 18.17
N LYS A 85 -3.92 -8.11 17.36
CA LYS A 85 -2.91 -9.11 17.75
C LYS A 85 -1.71 -8.52 18.49
N ASP A 86 -1.52 -7.21 18.39
CA ASP A 86 -0.42 -6.48 19.02
C ASP A 86 -0.82 -5.89 20.39
N GLN A 87 -2.03 -6.19 20.86
CA GLN A 87 -2.54 -5.93 22.22
C GLN A 87 -2.59 -7.24 23.03
#